data_AF-A0A1B0D942-F1
#
_entry.id   AF-A0A1B0D942-F1
#
_cell.length_a   1.000
_cell.length_b   1.000
_cell.length_c   1.000
_cell.angle_alpha   90.00
_cell.angle_beta   90.00
_cell.angle_gamma   90.00
#
_symmetry.space_group_name_H-M   'P 1'
#
loop_
_entity.id
_entity.type
_entity.pdbx_description
1 polymer ?
#
loop_
_entity_poly.entity_id
_entity_poly.type
_entity_poly.pdbx_seq_one_letter_code
_entity_poly.pdbx_strand_id
1 'polypeptide(L)'
;MKIKCEICYDVSGDCVLGPHSYVQVIMARSLLGNWKQPVYYNFDQKMTKEILFSVVKKFDEFGFKVIAITNDMGGGNRGLWRDLGISALNPNFRVDDMGEEIFVFPDAPHLLKLIRNHFLDKGLMYKGVLVNQNPIREMIQQTSQNELRIAYKVSEEHLTVKAAVRQKVKYAAQLFSRSVYAALIHLGSAGKLRSPNWRETAEFIKLVNDWFDLLNSSVPYRDSRERVHAYCASPVQNQILTEMKSVAINLLRRKTKLPFQNGIIMFSNALPLLYQSVRKTHNVQYILTSRLSQDVLEHFFSVVRSIGGLHDHPHALEFKYRFRRLLISSNTESMSRERNVLPDKGCSSNFITSYANSPEVIVSQETLADFAEPENTEHPEQDHEDNADPSYVEDNVLCLQEIQECGLEYIAGYVAFKRRGTEVLGYPTSQHAGVNSRWIQLLSEGGLYCPTDDFLALVYVMERIFEKHNPTDGISKSANILQTLISESTSSPCSEQTRKLFFRTRIYIRIKYLNSKIKASQTQVQGKKNKKKMVKIIT
;
A
#
# COMPACT_ATOMS: atom_id res chain seq x y z
N MET A 1 3.21 -2.98 21.36
CA MET A 1 2.71 -4.27 20.85
C MET A 1 1.85 -4.96 21.92
N LYS A 2 0.72 -5.58 21.56
CA LYS A 2 -0.07 -6.43 22.48
C LYS A 2 0.68 -7.75 22.71
N ILE A 3 0.74 -8.21 23.96
CA ILE A 3 1.32 -9.48 24.37
C ILE A 3 0.29 -10.31 25.15
N LYS A 4 0.58 -11.60 25.35
CA LYS A 4 -0.25 -12.50 26.14
C LYS A 4 -0.16 -12.13 27.62
N CYS A 5 -1.31 -11.92 28.26
CA CYS A 5 -1.42 -11.40 29.61
C CYS A 5 -1.32 -12.53 30.64
N GLU A 6 -0.09 -12.94 30.96
CA GLU A 6 0.19 -14.07 31.85
C GLU A 6 1.31 -13.73 32.84
N ILE A 7 1.27 -14.40 34.00
CA ILE A 7 2.35 -14.38 34.99
C ILE A 7 3.38 -15.43 34.60
N CYS A 8 4.66 -15.07 34.66
CA CYS A 8 5.76 -15.95 34.30
C CYS A 8 6.86 -15.88 35.37
N TYR A 9 7.61 -16.96 35.54
CA TYR A 9 8.76 -17.01 36.42
C TYR A 9 10.05 -17.05 35.58
N ASP A 10 10.90 -16.03 35.72
CA ASP A 10 12.23 -15.98 35.10
C ASP A 10 13.23 -16.66 36.04
N VAL A 11 13.46 -17.96 35.81
CA VAL A 11 14.40 -18.76 36.62
C VAL A 11 15.80 -18.14 36.68
N SER A 12 16.23 -17.49 35.59
CA SER A 12 17.57 -16.90 35.51
C SER A 12 17.73 -15.62 36.33
N GLY A 13 16.64 -14.87 36.50
CA GLY A 13 16.60 -13.64 37.28
C GLY A 13 15.99 -13.80 38.66
N ASP A 14 15.59 -15.02 39.02
CA ASP A 14 14.83 -15.36 40.23
C ASP A 14 13.70 -14.36 40.51
N CYS A 15 12.84 -14.14 39.51
CA CYS A 15 11.78 -13.14 39.61
C CYS A 15 10.51 -13.53 38.86
N VAL A 16 9.38 -13.02 39.38
CA VAL A 16 8.07 -13.15 38.74
C VAL A 16 7.81 -11.92 37.87
N LEU A 17 7.38 -12.15 36.63
CA LEU A 17 7.11 -11.12 35.62
C LEU A 17 5.64 -11.17 35.20
N GLY A 18 5.00 -10.01 35.06
CA GLY A 18 3.60 -9.90 34.67
C GLY A 18 2.60 -10.01 35.82
N PRO A 19 1.29 -10.06 35.51
CA PRO A 19 0.73 -10.13 34.16
C PRO A 19 0.86 -8.78 33.43
N HIS A 20 1.27 -8.82 32.16
CA HIS A 20 1.40 -7.63 31.32
C HIS A 20 0.60 -7.72 30.04
N SER A 21 0.03 -6.61 29.61
CA SER A 21 -0.86 -6.56 28.43
C SER A 21 -0.18 -6.00 27.18
N TYR A 22 0.75 -5.08 27.35
CA TYR A 22 1.43 -4.38 26.27
C TYR A 22 2.92 -4.26 26.54
N VAL A 23 3.69 -4.16 25.46
CA VAL A 23 5.09 -3.75 25.50
C VAL A 23 5.28 -2.47 24.68
N GLN A 24 5.85 -1.46 25.32
CA GLN A 24 6.29 -0.22 24.70
C GLN A 24 7.72 -0.41 24.22
N VAL A 25 8.04 0.02 23.00
CA VAL A 25 9.39 -0.06 22.42
C VAL A 25 9.70 1.27 21.73
N ILE A 26 10.93 1.77 21.88
CA ILE A 26 11.47 2.84 21.03
C ILE A 26 12.49 2.21 20.08
N MET A 27 12.30 2.46 18.78
CA MET A 27 13.26 2.13 17.73
C MET A 27 13.92 3.42 17.27
N ALA A 28 15.23 3.51 17.40
CA ALA A 28 16.02 4.54 16.74
C ALA A 28 16.26 4.13 15.28
N ARG A 29 16.11 5.06 14.36
CA ARG A 29 16.36 4.86 12.93
C ARG A 29 17.10 6.08 12.40
N SER A 30 18.16 5.86 11.64
CA SER A 30 18.88 6.95 11.02
C SER A 30 18.08 7.58 9.89
N LEU A 31 18.06 8.92 9.84
CA LEU A 31 17.46 9.64 8.70
C LEU A 31 18.37 9.58 7.46
N LEU A 32 19.69 9.68 7.64
CA LEU A 32 20.67 9.80 6.55
C LEU A 32 21.51 8.53 6.33
N GLY A 33 21.87 7.82 7.39
CA GLY A 33 22.60 6.54 7.31
C GLY A 33 21.66 5.35 7.17
N ASN A 34 22.15 4.13 6.94
CA ASN A 34 21.29 2.95 6.80
C ASN A 34 21.32 2.04 8.03
N TRP A 35 20.81 2.54 9.17
CA TRP A 35 20.72 1.73 10.39
C TRP A 35 19.44 1.96 11.19
N LYS A 36 19.11 0.95 12.00
CA LYS A 36 18.01 0.96 12.98
C LYS A 36 18.37 0.11 14.20
N GLN A 37 17.87 0.47 15.39
CA GLN A 37 18.09 -0.28 16.62
C GLN A 37 16.99 -0.01 17.66
N PRO A 38 16.41 -1.04 18.31
CA PRO A 38 15.55 -0.81 19.45
C PRO A 38 16.40 -0.42 20.66
N VAL A 39 16.06 0.70 21.28
CA VAL A 39 16.87 1.36 22.32
C VAL A 39 16.17 1.45 23.67
N TYR A 40 14.87 1.17 23.69
CA TYR A 40 14.08 1.15 24.91
C TYR A 40 12.99 0.10 24.76
N TYR A 41 12.70 -0.65 25.82
CA TYR A 41 11.44 -1.34 25.97
C TYR A 41 11.00 -1.34 27.44
N ASN A 42 9.68 -1.39 27.67
CA ASN A 42 9.12 -1.65 28.99
C ASN A 42 7.69 -2.20 28.87
N PHE A 43 7.17 -2.84 29.92
CA PHE A 43 5.83 -3.46 29.93
C PHE A 43 4.80 -2.52 30.55
N ASP A 44 3.61 -2.45 29.92
CA ASP A 44 2.46 -1.60 30.29
C ASP A 44 2.78 -0.13 30.60
N GLN A 45 3.94 0.33 30.13
CA GLN A 45 4.43 1.68 30.34
C GLN A 45 4.01 2.58 29.18
N LYS A 46 3.27 3.65 29.48
CA LYS A 46 2.99 4.70 28.49
C LYS A 46 4.26 5.51 28.22
N MET A 47 4.41 5.99 26.99
CA MET A 47 5.47 6.96 26.68
C MET A 47 5.17 8.29 27.39
N THR A 48 6.11 8.77 28.18
CA THR A 48 6.02 10.05 28.90
C THR A 48 7.12 11.00 28.43
N LYS A 49 6.98 12.29 28.78
CA LYS A 49 7.97 13.32 28.47
C LYS A 49 9.33 12.98 29.09
N GLU A 50 9.34 12.46 30.32
CA GLU A 50 10.55 12.11 31.08
C GLU A 50 11.30 10.97 30.40
N ILE A 51 10.59 9.90 30.00
CA ILE A 51 11.20 8.77 29.28
C ILE A 51 11.77 9.26 27.95
N LEU A 52 10.98 10.01 27.18
CA LEU A 52 11.42 10.53 25.89
C LEU A 52 12.68 11.40 26.04
N PHE A 53 12.68 12.34 26.97
CA PHE A 53 13.81 13.26 27.18
C PHE A 53 15.04 12.51 27.68
N SER A 54 14.88 11.50 28.53
CA SER A 54 16.00 10.66 28.97
C SER A 54 16.66 9.90 27.81
N VAL A 55 15.87 9.42 26.85
CA VAL A 55 16.39 8.76 25.65
C VAL A 55 17.09 9.77 24.76
N VAL A 56 16.48 10.93 24.50
CA VAL A 56 17.11 11.97 23.68
C VAL A 56 18.46 12.42 24.25
N LYS A 57 18.54 12.65 25.56
CA LYS A 57 19.79 13.05 26.24
C LYS A 57 20.88 11.98 26.11
N LYS A 58 20.55 10.69 26.27
CA LYS A 58 21.50 9.60 26.04
C LYS A 58 22.01 9.56 24.60
N PHE A 59 21.15 9.81 23.62
CA PHE A 59 21.58 9.90 22.22
C PHE A 59 22.56 11.05 22.01
N ASP A 60 22.30 12.20 22.63
CA ASP A 60 23.18 13.36 22.59
C ASP A 60 24.55 13.06 23.21
N GLU A 61 24.58 12.39 24.37
CA GLU A 61 25.81 11.92 25.04
C GLU A 61 26.64 10.99 24.13
N PHE A 62 25.99 10.19 23.28
CA PHE A 62 26.66 9.31 22.31
C PHE A 62 27.03 10.01 20.99
N GLY A 63 26.78 11.31 20.86
CA GLY A 63 27.06 12.08 19.64
C GLY A 63 26.02 11.91 18.52
N PHE A 64 24.86 11.32 18.81
CA PHE A 64 23.75 11.20 17.87
C PHE A 64 22.69 12.27 18.13
N LYS A 65 22.31 13.02 17.09
CA LYS A 65 21.25 14.03 17.18
C LYS A 65 19.89 13.43 16.84
N VAL A 66 18.95 13.51 17.78
CA VAL A 66 17.54 13.17 17.54
C VAL A 66 16.85 14.40 16.97
N ILE A 67 16.43 14.32 15.71
CA ILE A 67 15.81 15.44 14.97
C ILE A 67 14.31 15.25 14.73
N ALA A 68 13.80 14.03 14.88
CA ALA A 68 12.40 13.73 14.68
C ALA A 68 11.94 12.53 15.53
N ILE A 69 10.65 12.53 15.87
CA ILE A 69 9.96 11.38 16.47
C ILE A 69 8.70 11.06 15.66
N THR A 70 8.40 9.76 15.50
CA THR A 70 7.19 9.30 14.82
C THR A 70 6.39 8.39 15.75
N ASN A 71 5.07 8.57 15.79
CA ASN A 71 4.15 7.67 16.50
C ASN A 71 2.74 7.68 15.90
N ASP A 72 1.93 6.69 16.27
CA ASP A 72 0.50 6.69 15.98
C ASP A 72 -0.26 7.77 16.78
N MET A 73 -1.54 7.96 16.45
CA MET A 73 -2.41 8.93 17.12
C MET A 73 -3.25 8.32 18.25
N GLY A 74 -2.75 7.25 18.88
CA GLY A 74 -3.37 6.63 20.05
C GLY A 74 -3.57 7.62 21.20
N GLY A 75 -4.51 7.32 22.10
CA GLY A 75 -4.84 8.22 23.22
C GLY A 75 -3.63 8.58 24.10
N GLY A 76 -2.73 7.63 24.33
CA GLY A 76 -1.48 7.85 25.08
C GLY A 76 -0.52 8.81 24.37
N ASN A 77 -0.27 8.61 23.07
CA ASN A 77 0.61 9.47 22.28
C ASN A 77 0.05 10.89 22.14
N ARG A 78 -1.27 11.04 22.02
CA ARG A 78 -1.92 12.38 22.06
C ARG A 78 -1.83 13.06 23.43
N GLY A 79 -1.72 12.29 24.51
CA GLY A 79 -1.40 12.80 25.84
C GLY A 79 0.00 13.40 25.86
N LEU A 80 1.00 12.62 25.43
CA LEU A 80 2.38 13.07 25.30
C LEU A 80 2.51 14.33 24.42
N TRP A 81 1.80 14.41 23.30
CA TRP A 81 1.80 15.60 22.45
C TRP A 81 1.35 16.85 23.22
N ARG A 82 0.32 16.74 24.07
CA ARG A 82 -0.16 17.85 24.88
C ARG A 82 0.89 18.29 25.89
N ASP A 83 1.56 17.34 26.55
CA ASP A 83 2.59 17.60 27.56
C ASP A 83 3.85 18.24 26.94
N LEU A 84 4.06 18.04 25.63
CA LEU A 84 5.12 18.65 24.83
C LEU A 84 4.70 19.97 24.16
N GLY A 85 3.44 20.40 24.28
CA GLY A 85 2.93 21.60 23.58
C GLY A 85 2.78 21.43 22.07
N ILE A 86 2.67 20.18 21.60
CA ILE A 86 2.56 19.83 20.18
C ILE A 86 1.13 19.99 19.70
N SER A 87 0.98 20.63 18.54
CA SER A 87 -0.29 20.80 17.86
C SER A 87 -0.11 20.71 16.35
N ALA A 88 -1.22 20.71 15.61
CA ALA A 88 -1.18 20.71 14.15
C ALA A 88 -0.39 21.89 13.56
N LEU A 89 -0.35 23.03 14.26
CA LEU A 89 0.36 24.24 13.83
C LEU A 89 1.75 24.37 14.46
N ASN A 90 1.99 23.68 15.58
CA ASN A 90 3.26 23.67 16.30
C ASN A 90 3.80 22.23 16.37
N PRO A 91 4.47 21.73 15.30
CA PRO A 91 4.84 20.33 15.18
C PRO A 91 6.21 19.99 15.78
N ASN A 92 6.84 20.88 16.54
CA ASN A 92 8.16 20.67 17.10
C ASN A 92 8.22 21.09 18.58
N PHE A 93 9.24 20.58 19.26
CA PHE A 93 9.57 20.93 20.64
C PHE A 93 11.10 20.92 20.82
N ARG A 94 11.56 21.42 21.96
CA ARG A 94 12.96 21.32 22.40
C ARG A 94 13.03 20.60 23.75
N VAL A 95 14.14 19.89 23.99
CA VAL A 95 14.38 19.20 25.26
C VAL A 95 14.88 20.16 26.34
N ASP A 96 15.69 21.14 25.94
CA ASP A 96 16.16 22.27 26.71
C ASP A 96 16.16 23.53 25.84
N ASP A 97 16.25 24.72 26.44
CA ASP A 97 16.08 26.00 25.71
C ASP A 97 17.15 26.22 24.63
N MET A 98 18.34 25.63 24.82
CA MET A 98 19.46 25.65 23.87
C MET A 98 19.48 24.46 22.91
N GLY A 99 18.52 23.54 23.03
CA GLY A 99 18.49 22.30 22.27
C GLY A 99 18.00 22.45 20.85
N GLU A 100 18.39 21.49 20.02
CA GLU A 100 17.89 21.37 18.65
C GLU A 100 16.38 21.09 18.64
N GLU A 101 15.71 21.56 17.59
CA GLU A 101 14.29 21.29 17.39
C GLU A 101 14.04 19.85 16.99
N ILE A 102 13.12 19.21 17.71
CA ILE A 102 12.69 17.84 17.44
C ILE A 102 11.29 17.89 16.84
N PHE A 103 11.17 17.45 15.59
CA PHE A 103 9.91 17.45 14.85
C PHE A 103 9.08 16.20 15.15
N VAL A 104 7.77 16.36 15.31
CA VAL A 104 6.83 15.26 15.60
C VAL A 104 6.04 14.91 14.34
N PHE A 105 6.12 13.65 13.95
CA PHE A 105 5.40 13.10 12.81
C PHE A 105 4.33 12.11 13.24
N PRO A 106 3.08 12.27 12.77
CA PRO A 106 2.10 11.20 12.83
C PRO A 106 2.43 10.12 11.80
N ASP A 107 2.14 8.87 12.11
CA ASP A 107 2.37 7.77 11.19
C ASP A 107 1.51 7.87 9.91
N ALA A 108 2.15 8.00 8.74
CA ALA A 108 1.47 8.22 7.46
C ALA A 108 0.60 7.01 7.02
N PRO A 109 1.07 5.74 7.10
CA PRO A 109 0.22 4.57 6.90
C PRO A 109 -1.03 4.55 7.78
N HIS A 110 -0.90 4.92 9.06
CA HIS A 110 -2.05 5.06 9.95
C HIS A 110 -3.02 6.17 9.51
N LEU A 111 -2.52 7.33 9.06
CA LEU A 111 -3.35 8.40 8.51
C LEU A 111 -4.14 7.93 7.27
N LEU A 112 -3.49 7.22 6.34
CA LEU A 112 -4.15 6.66 5.16
C LEU A 112 -5.28 5.70 5.54
N LYS A 113 -5.07 4.83 6.54
CA LYS A 113 -6.11 3.94 7.06
C LYS A 113 -7.31 4.71 7.62
N LEU A 114 -7.08 5.82 8.31
CA LEU A 114 -8.17 6.64 8.86
C LEU A 114 -8.93 7.40 7.76
N ILE A 115 -8.23 7.94 6.75
CA ILE A 115 -8.88 8.51 5.56
C ILE A 115 -9.78 7.46 4.92
N ARG A 116 -9.27 6.23 4.70
CA ARG A 116 -10.04 5.11 4.15
C ARG A 116 -11.28 4.82 4.98
N ASN A 117 -11.13 4.65 6.29
CA ASN A 117 -12.25 4.28 7.16
C ASN A 117 -13.36 5.33 7.11
N HIS A 118 -13.01 6.62 7.19
CA HIS A 118 -14.00 7.70 7.10
C HIS A 118 -14.65 7.81 5.72
N PHE A 119 -13.86 7.63 4.65
CA PHE A 119 -14.35 7.60 3.27
C PHE A 119 -15.37 6.48 3.03
N LEU A 120 -15.12 5.28 3.54
CA LEU A 120 -16.05 4.15 3.44
C LEU A 120 -17.29 4.32 4.34
N ASP A 121 -17.09 4.74 5.60
CA ASP A 121 -18.15 4.74 6.61
C ASP A 121 -19.14 5.91 6.46
N LYS A 122 -18.66 7.09 6.06
CA LYS A 122 -19.47 8.33 6.06
C LYS A 122 -19.33 9.19 4.81
N GLY A 123 -18.29 8.95 3.99
CA GLY A 123 -17.84 9.90 2.99
C GLY A 123 -17.07 11.08 3.61
N LEU A 124 -16.41 11.83 2.74
CA LEU A 124 -15.57 12.99 3.07
C LEU A 124 -15.97 14.19 2.23
N MET A 125 -15.67 15.40 2.71
CA MET A 125 -15.89 16.61 1.95
C MET A 125 -14.66 16.96 1.11
N TYR A 126 -14.86 17.21 -0.17
CA TYR A 126 -13.82 17.67 -1.10
C TYR A 126 -14.43 18.71 -2.04
N LYS A 127 -13.79 19.88 -2.18
CA LYS A 127 -14.28 21.00 -3.02
C LYS A 127 -15.76 21.36 -2.81
N GLY A 128 -16.27 21.26 -1.58
CA GLY A 128 -17.66 21.59 -1.24
C GLY A 128 -18.67 20.46 -1.47
N VAL A 129 -18.28 19.35 -2.10
CA VAL A 129 -19.15 18.19 -2.32
C VAL A 129 -18.77 16.99 -1.45
N LEU A 130 -19.71 16.05 -1.28
CA LEU A 130 -19.47 14.80 -0.56
C LEU A 130 -18.93 13.74 -1.53
N VAL A 131 -17.73 13.24 -1.26
CA VAL A 131 -17.10 12.12 -1.96
C VAL A 131 -17.16 10.86 -1.10
N ASN A 132 -17.45 9.70 -1.69
CA ASN A 132 -17.66 8.46 -0.96
C ASN A 132 -17.36 7.22 -1.82
N GLN A 133 -17.63 6.03 -1.27
CA GLN A 133 -17.34 4.75 -1.92
C GLN A 133 -18.24 4.39 -3.11
N ASN A 134 -19.36 5.08 -3.34
CA ASN A 134 -20.36 4.64 -4.33
C ASN A 134 -19.83 4.65 -5.78
N PRO A 135 -19.09 5.69 -6.25
CA PRO A 135 -18.44 5.62 -7.56
C PRO A 135 -17.49 4.43 -7.72
N ILE A 136 -16.78 4.04 -6.65
CA ILE A 136 -15.87 2.88 -6.68
C ILE A 136 -16.67 1.57 -6.74
N ARG A 137 -17.80 1.49 -6.01
CA ARG A 137 -18.69 0.33 -6.08
C ARG A 137 -19.26 0.13 -7.47
N GLU A 138 -19.76 1.19 -8.11
CA GLU A 138 -20.22 1.15 -9.50
C GLU A 138 -19.09 0.74 -10.45
N MET A 139 -17.89 1.32 -10.30
CA MET A 139 -16.71 0.90 -11.08
C MET A 139 -16.42 -0.60 -10.93
N ILE A 140 -16.47 -1.15 -9.72
CA ILE A 140 -16.27 -2.59 -9.48
C ILE A 140 -17.36 -3.40 -10.16
N GLN A 141 -18.63 -2.99 -10.08
CA GLN A 141 -19.76 -3.68 -10.71
C GLN A 141 -19.63 -3.71 -12.24
N GLN A 142 -19.25 -2.59 -12.85
CA GLN A 142 -19.02 -2.49 -14.30
C GLN A 142 -17.83 -3.36 -14.75
N THR A 143 -16.73 -3.34 -13.99
CA THR A 143 -15.53 -4.07 -14.41
C THR A 143 -15.54 -5.56 -14.05
N SER A 144 -16.31 -5.99 -13.04
CA SER A 144 -16.25 -7.37 -12.53
C SER A 144 -16.92 -8.41 -13.43
N GLN A 145 -17.75 -7.96 -14.37
CA GLN A 145 -18.42 -8.80 -15.36
C GLN A 145 -17.41 -9.43 -16.34
N ASN A 146 -16.28 -8.77 -16.57
CA ASN A 146 -15.22 -9.25 -17.45
C ASN A 146 -14.10 -9.99 -16.71
N GLU A 147 -13.42 -10.87 -17.44
CA GLU A 147 -12.15 -11.48 -17.02
C GLU A 147 -11.03 -10.43 -17.01
N LEU A 148 -10.95 -9.62 -18.07
CA LEU A 148 -10.02 -8.51 -18.19
C LEU A 148 -10.64 -7.26 -17.60
N ARG A 149 -10.08 -6.83 -16.46
CA ARG A 149 -10.61 -5.75 -15.65
C ARG A 149 -9.69 -4.54 -15.65
N ILE A 150 -10.27 -3.35 -15.72
CA ILE A 150 -9.58 -2.12 -15.33
C ILE A 150 -9.55 -2.03 -13.80
N ALA A 151 -8.51 -1.42 -13.24
CA ALA A 151 -8.29 -1.37 -11.78
C ALA A 151 -8.35 -2.76 -11.09
N TYR A 152 -7.85 -3.82 -11.75
CA TYR A 152 -7.94 -5.24 -11.34
C TYR A 152 -7.51 -5.59 -9.91
N LYS A 153 -6.83 -4.69 -9.20
CA LYS A 153 -6.40 -4.88 -7.80
C LYS A 153 -7.51 -4.57 -6.79
N VAL A 154 -8.59 -3.92 -7.19
CA VAL A 154 -9.68 -3.48 -6.32
C VAL A 154 -10.91 -4.37 -6.54
N SER A 155 -11.56 -4.75 -5.45
CA SER A 155 -12.75 -5.60 -5.42
C SER A 155 -13.68 -5.18 -4.29
N GLU A 156 -14.83 -5.84 -4.15
CA GLU A 156 -15.74 -5.61 -3.03
C GLU A 156 -15.08 -5.84 -1.65
N GLU A 157 -14.03 -6.66 -1.57
CA GLU A 157 -13.24 -6.83 -0.33
C GLU A 157 -12.59 -5.51 0.13
N HIS A 158 -12.32 -4.56 -0.77
CA HIS A 158 -11.75 -3.24 -0.46
C HIS A 158 -12.78 -2.27 0.12
N LEU A 159 -14.08 -2.51 -0.11
CA LEU A 159 -15.18 -1.68 0.37
C LEU A 159 -15.82 -2.27 1.64
N THR A 160 -15.88 -3.60 1.73
CA THR A 160 -16.52 -4.33 2.84
C THR A 160 -15.59 -4.60 4.01
N VAL A 161 -14.54 -3.79 4.17
CA VAL A 161 -13.44 -4.05 5.11
C VAL A 161 -13.95 -4.13 6.55
N LYS A 162 -13.94 -5.33 7.14
CA LYS A 162 -14.31 -5.59 8.54
C LYS A 162 -13.10 -5.96 9.40
N ALA A 163 -13.17 -5.61 10.68
CA ALA A 163 -12.26 -6.03 11.75
C ALA A 163 -10.75 -5.97 11.38
N ALA A 164 -10.05 -7.11 11.37
CA ALA A 164 -8.61 -7.20 11.15
C ALA A 164 -8.15 -6.65 9.79
N VAL A 165 -8.98 -6.76 8.75
CA VAL A 165 -8.65 -6.25 7.40
C VAL A 165 -8.58 -4.72 7.39
N ARG A 166 -9.28 -4.04 8.33
CA ARG A 166 -9.16 -2.57 8.49
C ARG A 166 -7.76 -2.13 8.94
N GLN A 167 -6.94 -3.05 9.45
CA GLN A 167 -5.56 -2.77 9.82
C GLN A 167 -4.57 -2.92 8.65
N LYS A 168 -4.95 -3.63 7.58
CA LYS A 168 -4.08 -3.86 6.41
C LYS A 168 -3.98 -2.57 5.57
N VAL A 169 -2.83 -1.89 5.63
CA VAL A 169 -2.54 -0.65 4.87
C VAL A 169 -2.61 -0.88 3.36
N LYS A 170 -2.22 -2.07 2.89
CA LYS A 170 -2.27 -2.48 1.47
C LYS A 170 -3.63 -2.19 0.82
N TYR A 171 -4.74 -2.50 1.49
CA TYR A 171 -6.08 -2.27 0.95
C TYR A 171 -6.39 -0.78 0.81
N ALA A 172 -5.94 0.04 1.77
CA ALA A 172 -6.13 1.49 1.70
C ALA A 172 -5.30 2.11 0.56
N ALA A 173 -4.04 1.70 0.40
CA ALA A 173 -3.18 2.17 -0.69
C ALA A 173 -3.68 1.73 -2.07
N GLN A 174 -4.25 0.52 -2.19
CA GLN A 174 -4.85 0.06 -3.45
C GLN A 174 -6.15 0.81 -3.78
N LEU A 175 -6.98 1.10 -2.77
CA LEU A 175 -8.21 1.87 -2.95
C LEU A 175 -7.91 3.30 -3.41
N PHE A 176 -6.94 3.95 -2.76
CA PHE A 176 -6.48 5.29 -3.13
C PHE A 176 -5.30 5.23 -4.11
N SER A 177 -5.52 4.66 -5.29
CA SER A 177 -4.47 4.49 -6.30
C SER A 177 -4.75 5.22 -7.60
N ARG A 178 -3.68 5.55 -8.33
CA ARG A 178 -3.75 6.12 -9.69
C ARG A 178 -4.60 5.29 -10.65
N SER A 179 -4.60 3.96 -10.51
CA SER A 179 -5.42 3.06 -11.32
C SER A 179 -6.92 3.20 -11.06
N VAL A 180 -7.32 3.46 -9.81
CA VAL A 180 -8.73 3.69 -9.47
C VAL A 180 -9.17 5.05 -10.00
N TYR A 181 -8.34 6.09 -9.84
CA TYR A 181 -8.59 7.40 -10.46
C TYR A 181 -8.77 7.27 -11.97
N ALA A 182 -7.85 6.59 -12.68
CA ALA A 182 -7.96 6.40 -14.13
C ALA A 182 -9.26 5.68 -14.52
N ALA A 183 -9.62 4.61 -13.82
CA ALA A 183 -10.85 3.85 -14.08
C ALA A 183 -12.12 4.70 -13.87
N LEU A 184 -12.17 5.50 -12.80
CA LEU A 184 -13.30 6.40 -12.56
C LEU A 184 -13.41 7.49 -13.63
N ILE A 185 -12.28 8.08 -14.06
CA ILE A 185 -12.30 9.07 -15.15
C ILE A 185 -12.78 8.43 -16.45
N HIS A 186 -12.28 7.26 -16.80
CA HIS A 186 -12.66 6.55 -18.01
C HIS A 186 -14.17 6.24 -18.05
N LEU A 187 -14.68 5.55 -17.02
CA LEU A 187 -16.09 5.16 -16.96
C LEU A 187 -17.02 6.37 -16.80
N GLY A 188 -16.61 7.37 -16.02
CA GLY A 188 -17.39 8.59 -15.81
C GLY A 188 -17.51 9.43 -17.07
N SER A 189 -16.41 9.61 -17.82
CA SER A 189 -16.42 10.31 -19.12
C SER A 189 -17.24 9.58 -20.18
N ALA A 190 -17.34 8.25 -20.09
CA ALA A 190 -18.21 7.43 -20.94
C ALA A 190 -19.69 7.41 -20.48
N GLY A 191 -20.06 8.16 -19.44
CA GLY A 191 -21.42 8.20 -18.91
C GLY A 191 -21.87 6.92 -18.19
N LYS A 192 -20.93 6.02 -17.84
CA LYS A 192 -21.22 4.71 -17.24
C LYS A 192 -21.30 4.74 -15.71
N LEU A 193 -20.97 5.88 -15.08
CA LEU A 193 -21.13 6.09 -13.63
C LEU A 193 -22.33 7.00 -13.37
N ARG A 194 -23.30 6.50 -12.60
CA ARG A 194 -24.51 7.23 -12.19
C ARG A 194 -24.33 7.94 -10.85
N SER A 195 -23.39 7.45 -10.04
CA SER A 195 -23.08 8.03 -8.74
C SER A 195 -22.75 9.53 -8.88
N PRO A 196 -23.36 10.40 -8.05
CA PRO A 196 -23.02 11.81 -8.05
C PRO A 196 -21.57 12.02 -7.61
N ASN A 197 -20.97 13.12 -8.06
CA ASN A 197 -19.62 13.53 -7.67
C ASN A 197 -18.53 12.47 -7.97
N TRP A 198 -18.72 11.62 -8.98
CA TRP A 198 -17.72 10.59 -9.36
C TRP A 198 -16.39 11.24 -9.76
N ARG A 199 -16.44 12.42 -10.39
CA ARG A 199 -15.25 13.15 -10.85
C ARG A 199 -14.46 13.69 -9.66
N GLU A 200 -15.13 14.34 -8.72
CA GLU A 200 -14.53 14.85 -7.50
C GLU A 200 -14.01 13.71 -6.62
N THR A 201 -14.69 12.56 -6.61
CA THR A 201 -14.22 11.34 -5.94
C THR A 201 -12.93 10.84 -6.58
N ALA A 202 -12.84 10.82 -7.90
CA ALA A 202 -11.63 10.45 -8.62
C ALA A 202 -10.48 11.43 -8.29
N GLU A 203 -10.72 12.73 -8.38
CA GLU A 203 -9.72 13.76 -8.07
C GLU A 203 -9.23 13.67 -6.61
N PHE A 204 -10.13 13.43 -5.66
CA PHE A 204 -9.78 13.17 -4.27
C PHE A 204 -8.88 11.94 -4.12
N ILE A 205 -9.22 10.83 -4.79
CA ILE A 205 -8.40 9.61 -4.79
C ILE A 205 -6.99 9.89 -5.33
N LYS A 206 -6.87 10.67 -6.40
CA LYS A 206 -5.57 11.08 -6.95
C LYS A 206 -4.77 11.92 -5.95
N LEU A 207 -5.39 12.90 -5.30
CA LEU A 207 -4.73 13.73 -4.30
C LEU A 207 -4.19 12.88 -3.14
N VAL A 208 -5.01 11.96 -2.62
CA VAL A 208 -4.60 11.05 -1.53
C VAL A 208 -3.48 10.12 -1.98
N ASN A 209 -3.54 9.57 -3.20
CA ASN A 209 -2.45 8.78 -3.79
C ASN A 209 -1.16 9.60 -3.80
N ASP A 210 -1.21 10.81 -4.34
CA ASP A 210 -0.01 11.60 -4.58
C ASP A 210 0.63 12.09 -3.28
N TRP A 211 -0.21 12.47 -2.32
CA TRP A 211 0.22 12.79 -0.97
C TRP A 211 0.86 11.59 -0.28
N PHE A 212 0.25 10.41 -0.34
CA PHE A 212 0.80 9.23 0.33
C PHE A 212 2.10 8.73 -0.31
N ASP A 213 2.20 8.78 -1.65
CA ASP A 213 3.43 8.50 -2.39
C ASP A 213 4.58 9.39 -1.89
N LEU A 214 4.31 10.69 -1.71
CA LEU A 214 5.27 11.67 -1.20
C LEU A 214 5.70 11.37 0.24
N LEU A 215 4.79 10.90 1.08
CA LEU A 215 5.09 10.57 2.48
C LEU A 215 5.77 9.20 2.65
N ASN A 216 5.91 8.41 1.59
CA ASN A 216 6.45 7.06 1.65
C ASN A 216 7.59 6.80 0.65
N SER A 217 8.36 7.84 0.33
CA SER A 217 9.49 7.72 -0.57
C SER A 217 10.69 7.05 0.10
N SER A 218 11.23 6.03 -0.57
CA SER A 218 12.33 5.19 -0.08
C SER A 218 13.61 5.29 -0.90
N VAL A 219 13.57 6.01 -2.03
CA VAL A 219 14.72 6.19 -2.93
C VAL A 219 14.78 7.65 -3.40
N PRO A 220 15.99 8.19 -3.70
CA PRO A 220 16.14 9.57 -4.17
C PRO A 220 15.32 9.86 -5.42
N TYR A 221 15.46 8.98 -6.41
CA TYR A 221 14.75 9.02 -7.67
C TYR A 221 14.27 7.60 -7.99
N ARG A 222 12.98 7.44 -8.31
CA ARG A 222 12.38 6.14 -8.66
C ARG A 222 12.07 6.04 -10.14
N ASP A 223 11.38 7.04 -10.68
CA ASP A 223 10.91 7.13 -12.05
C ASP A 223 10.60 8.59 -12.39
N SER A 224 9.92 8.89 -13.51
CA SER A 224 9.62 10.26 -13.95
C SER A 224 8.71 11.06 -13.00
N ARG A 225 8.05 10.45 -12.02
CA ARG A 225 7.03 11.10 -11.20
C ARG A 225 7.65 11.72 -9.95
N GLU A 226 7.67 13.06 -9.87
CA GLU A 226 8.28 13.79 -8.74
C GLU A 226 7.73 13.42 -7.36
N ARG A 227 6.46 13.04 -7.28
CA ARG A 227 5.81 12.67 -6.01
C ARG A 227 6.36 11.38 -5.38
N VAL A 228 7.03 10.51 -6.14
CA VAL A 228 7.65 9.28 -5.60
C VAL A 228 9.15 9.46 -5.34
N HIS A 229 9.69 10.66 -5.56
CA HIS A 229 11.09 10.99 -5.28
C HIS A 229 11.26 11.29 -3.79
N ALA A 230 12.51 11.33 -3.34
CA ALA A 230 12.80 11.85 -2.02
C ALA A 230 12.35 13.31 -1.91
N TYR A 231 11.95 13.71 -0.70
CA TYR A 231 11.50 15.08 -0.49
C TYR A 231 12.69 16.03 -0.59
N CYS A 232 12.63 16.94 -1.56
CA CYS A 232 13.64 17.96 -1.82
C CYS A 232 13.03 19.38 -1.80
N ALA A 233 11.76 19.49 -1.37
CA ALA A 233 10.95 20.70 -1.40
C ALA A 233 10.77 21.28 -2.82
N SER A 234 10.57 20.42 -3.83
CA SER A 234 10.20 20.90 -5.16
C SER A 234 8.84 21.63 -5.12
N PRO A 235 8.57 22.55 -6.06
CA PRO A 235 7.28 23.23 -6.15
C PRO A 235 6.10 22.24 -6.19
N VAL A 236 6.23 21.14 -6.94
CA VAL A 236 5.20 20.09 -7.06
C VAL A 236 4.97 19.39 -5.72
N GLN A 237 6.03 19.00 -5.02
CA GLN A 237 5.93 18.34 -3.71
C GLN A 237 5.24 19.24 -2.68
N ASN A 238 5.64 20.52 -2.63
CA ASN A 238 5.04 21.49 -1.71
C ASN A 238 3.59 21.82 -2.07
N GLN A 239 3.25 21.83 -3.36
CA GLN A 239 1.86 21.98 -3.81
C GLN A 239 0.99 20.82 -3.32
N ILE A 240 1.45 19.57 -3.45
CA ILE A 240 0.72 18.38 -2.95
C ILE A 240 0.48 18.50 -1.44
N LEU A 241 1.51 18.86 -0.66
CA LEU A 241 1.37 19.05 0.79
C LEU A 241 0.36 20.15 1.15
N THR A 242 0.39 21.26 0.40
CA THR A 242 -0.48 22.43 0.60
C THR A 242 -1.93 22.10 0.25
N GLU A 243 -2.16 21.41 -0.86
CA GLU A 243 -3.50 20.98 -1.29
C GLU A 243 -4.09 19.97 -0.31
N MET A 244 -3.31 18.95 0.09
CA MET A 244 -3.80 17.99 1.08
C MET A 244 -4.08 18.65 2.44
N LYS A 245 -3.24 19.62 2.84
CA LYS A 245 -3.48 20.42 4.06
C LYS A 245 -4.77 21.23 3.97
N SER A 246 -5.04 21.89 2.85
CA SER A 246 -6.25 22.70 2.67
C SER A 246 -7.52 21.82 2.72
N VAL A 247 -7.46 20.65 2.09
CA VAL A 247 -8.52 19.64 2.10
C VAL A 247 -8.75 19.08 3.50
N ALA A 248 -7.67 18.80 4.25
CA ALA A 248 -7.76 18.28 5.61
C ALA A 248 -8.50 19.21 6.60
N ILE A 249 -8.49 20.53 6.37
CA ILE A 249 -9.17 21.50 7.23
C ILE A 249 -10.69 21.26 7.24
N ASN A 250 -11.27 20.97 6.07
CA ASN A 250 -12.72 20.88 5.87
C ASN A 250 -13.21 19.47 5.52
N LEU A 251 -12.35 18.46 5.66
CA LEU A 251 -12.60 17.08 5.24
C LEU A 251 -13.86 16.43 5.85
N LEU A 252 -14.32 16.93 7.00
CA LEU A 252 -15.54 16.48 7.66
C LEU A 252 -16.49 17.65 7.91
N ARG A 253 -17.80 17.44 7.74
CA ARG A 253 -18.86 18.42 8.07
C ARG A 253 -19.05 18.57 9.58
N ARG A 254 -18.04 19.08 10.28
CA ARG A 254 -18.01 19.16 11.75
C ARG A 254 -17.30 20.44 12.18
N LYS A 255 -17.75 21.03 13.30
CA LYS A 255 -17.09 22.20 13.91
C LYS A 255 -15.68 21.87 14.42
N THR A 256 -15.48 20.67 14.95
CA THR A 256 -14.20 20.23 15.52
C THR A 256 -13.48 19.25 14.61
N LYS A 257 -12.18 19.47 14.41
CA LYS A 257 -11.31 18.57 13.63
C LYS A 257 -11.06 17.29 14.41
N LEU A 258 -11.12 16.15 13.72
CA LEU A 258 -10.71 14.88 14.29
C LEU A 258 -9.17 14.75 14.32
N PRO A 259 -8.61 13.88 15.18
CA PRO A 259 -7.17 13.72 15.32
C PRO A 259 -6.41 13.50 14.00
N PHE A 260 -6.98 12.73 13.06
CA PHE A 260 -6.32 12.47 11.78
C PHE A 260 -6.26 13.69 10.85
N GLN A 261 -7.25 14.60 10.91
CA GLN A 261 -7.18 15.88 10.19
C GLN A 261 -6.03 16.73 10.73
N ASN A 262 -5.91 16.79 12.07
CA ASN A 262 -4.79 17.47 12.71
C ASN A 262 -3.46 16.80 12.38
N GLY A 263 -3.41 15.46 12.30
CA GLY A 263 -2.22 14.71 11.89
C GLY A 263 -1.78 15.03 10.45
N ILE A 264 -2.72 15.09 9.50
CA ILE A 264 -2.40 15.50 8.11
C ILE A 264 -1.80 16.92 8.08
N ILE A 265 -2.44 17.87 8.77
CA ILE A 265 -1.97 19.27 8.84
C ILE A 265 -0.59 19.33 9.51
N MET A 266 -0.38 18.59 10.60
CA MET A 266 0.89 18.51 11.34
C MET A 266 2.00 17.99 10.44
N PHE A 267 1.77 16.88 9.71
CA PHE A 267 2.76 16.31 8.79
C PHE A 267 3.14 17.34 7.70
N SER A 268 2.14 17.97 7.07
CA SER A 268 2.37 18.98 6.03
C SER A 268 3.14 20.21 6.53
N ASN A 269 3.03 20.55 7.82
CA ASN A 269 3.80 21.64 8.43
C ASN A 269 5.21 21.19 8.86
N ALA A 270 5.34 19.98 9.39
CA ALA A 270 6.59 19.45 9.94
C ALA A 270 7.63 19.13 8.86
N LEU A 271 7.20 18.53 7.74
CA LEU A 271 8.12 18.02 6.71
C LEU A 271 8.99 19.12 6.08
N PRO A 272 8.44 20.28 5.64
CA PRO A 272 9.26 21.37 5.10
C PRO A 272 10.23 21.95 6.14
N LEU A 273 9.77 22.11 7.39
CA LEU A 273 10.59 22.66 8.48
C LEU A 273 11.76 21.73 8.83
N LEU A 274 11.50 20.42 8.93
CA LEU A 274 12.54 19.41 9.14
C LEU A 274 13.57 19.48 8.00
N TYR A 275 13.12 19.49 6.74
CA TYR A 275 14.03 19.54 5.59
C TYR A 275 14.89 20.80 5.62
N GLN A 276 14.30 21.96 5.92
CA GLN A 276 15.05 23.22 6.03
C GLN A 276 16.10 23.15 7.14
N SER A 277 15.75 22.61 8.30
CA SER A 277 16.67 22.44 9.43
C SER A 277 17.84 21.52 9.07
N VAL A 278 17.56 20.31 8.57
CA VAL A 278 18.59 19.33 8.21
C VAL A 278 19.45 19.82 7.05
N ARG A 279 18.87 20.51 6.06
CA ARG A 279 19.61 21.11 4.95
C ARG A 279 20.56 22.20 5.43
N LYS A 280 20.15 23.04 6.38
CA LYS A 280 21.01 24.09 6.95
C LYS A 280 22.20 23.49 7.71
N THR A 281 21.97 22.44 8.49
CA THR A 281 22.99 21.85 9.38
C THR A 281 23.91 20.85 8.66
N HIS A 282 23.39 20.09 7.70
CA HIS A 282 24.12 18.96 7.07
C HIS A 282 24.23 19.06 5.55
N ASN A 283 23.74 20.14 4.91
CA ASN A 283 23.77 20.35 3.46
C ASN A 283 23.21 19.17 2.64
N VAL A 284 22.13 18.55 3.12
CA VAL A 284 21.46 17.45 2.42
C VAL A 284 20.65 17.95 1.23
N GLN A 285 20.63 17.17 0.15
CA GLN A 285 19.85 17.46 -1.05
C GLN A 285 18.39 17.00 -0.95
N TYR A 286 18.11 16.00 -0.12
CA TYR A 286 16.79 15.40 0.04
C TYR A 286 16.67 14.66 1.37
N ILE A 287 15.44 14.29 1.72
CA ILE A 287 15.12 13.35 2.82
C ILE A 287 14.19 12.24 2.34
N LEU A 288 14.46 11.02 2.81
CA LEU A 288 13.62 9.85 2.52
C LEU A 288 12.45 9.80 3.52
N THR A 289 11.25 10.15 3.06
CA THR A 289 10.05 10.27 3.92
C THR A 289 9.58 8.94 4.50
N SER A 290 9.87 7.80 3.85
CA SER A 290 9.68 6.46 4.42
C SER A 290 10.41 6.23 5.75
N ARG A 291 11.45 7.02 6.05
CA ARG A 291 12.19 6.99 7.32
C ARG A 291 11.49 7.72 8.47
N LEU A 292 10.46 8.51 8.16
CA LEU A 292 9.60 9.21 9.11
C LEU A 292 8.32 8.42 9.44
N SER A 293 8.26 7.13 9.11
CA SER A 293 7.18 6.20 9.46
C SER A 293 7.58 5.25 10.59
N GLN A 294 6.60 4.71 11.31
CA GLN A 294 6.84 3.67 12.32
C GLN A 294 6.81 2.24 11.74
N ASP A 295 6.74 2.07 10.41
CA ASP A 295 6.71 0.76 9.75
C ASP A 295 7.91 -0.11 10.14
N VAL A 296 9.06 0.52 10.37
CA VAL A 296 10.27 -0.15 10.87
C VAL A 296 10.04 -0.87 12.20
N LEU A 297 9.23 -0.29 13.07
CA LEU A 297 8.88 -0.82 14.39
C LEU A 297 7.78 -1.87 14.26
N GLU A 298 6.79 -1.67 13.39
CA GLU A 298 5.78 -2.70 13.09
C GLU A 298 6.42 -3.97 12.50
N HIS A 299 7.37 -3.80 11.57
CA HIS A 299 8.16 -4.89 11.03
C HIS A 299 8.95 -5.61 12.14
N PHE A 300 9.60 -4.86 13.03
CA PHE A 300 10.29 -5.46 14.18
C PHE A 300 9.34 -6.31 15.03
N PHE A 301 8.12 -5.84 15.31
CA PHE A 301 7.12 -6.63 16.02
C PHE A 301 6.71 -7.89 15.25
N SER A 302 6.55 -7.83 13.93
CA SER A 302 6.28 -9.00 13.10
C SER A 302 7.38 -10.05 13.19
N VAL A 303 8.66 -9.62 13.21
CA VAL A 303 9.81 -10.52 13.40
C VAL A 303 9.79 -11.15 14.81
N VAL A 304 9.48 -10.37 15.86
CA VAL A 304 9.34 -10.92 17.21
C VAL A 304 8.24 -11.99 17.28
N ARG A 305 7.13 -11.80 16.58
CA ARG A 305 6.05 -12.79 16.49
C ARG A 305 6.50 -14.04 15.72
N SER A 306 7.15 -13.86 14.57
CA SER A 306 7.53 -14.98 13.68
C SER A 306 8.56 -15.93 14.29
N ILE A 307 9.43 -15.46 15.18
CA ILE A 307 10.38 -16.31 15.92
C ILE A 307 9.67 -17.44 16.69
N GLY A 308 8.41 -17.23 17.11
CA GLY A 308 7.62 -18.23 17.82
C GLY A 308 6.94 -19.27 16.95
N GLY A 309 7.04 -19.20 15.62
CA GLY A 309 6.31 -20.06 14.71
C GLY A 309 4.79 -19.95 14.94
N LEU A 310 4.16 -21.05 15.37
CA LEU A 310 2.73 -21.09 15.72
C LEU A 310 2.39 -20.30 17.00
N HIS A 311 3.38 -19.97 17.84
CA HIS A 311 3.23 -19.14 19.03
C HIS A 311 3.53 -17.66 18.72
N ASP A 312 2.64 -17.05 17.93
CA ASP A 312 2.78 -15.69 17.40
C ASP A 312 2.46 -14.59 18.44
N HIS A 313 1.81 -14.92 19.55
CA HIS A 313 1.49 -14.00 20.65
C HIS A 313 2.33 -14.31 21.90
N PRO A 314 3.54 -13.75 22.03
CA PRO A 314 4.40 -14.03 23.17
C PRO A 314 3.85 -13.44 24.47
N HIS A 315 4.14 -14.08 25.61
CA HIS A 315 4.03 -13.45 26.93
C HIS A 315 5.28 -12.57 27.23
N ALA A 316 5.29 -11.88 28.38
CA ALA A 316 6.33 -10.89 28.70
C ALA A 316 7.75 -11.49 28.72
N LEU A 317 7.93 -12.67 29.31
CA LEU A 317 9.23 -13.34 29.39
C LEU A 317 9.71 -13.85 28.02
N GLU A 318 8.81 -14.43 27.21
CA GLU A 318 9.12 -14.79 25.82
C GLU A 318 9.51 -13.58 24.99
N PHE A 319 8.80 -12.46 25.13
CA PHE A 319 9.17 -11.22 24.46
C PHE A 319 10.59 -10.81 24.83
N LYS A 320 10.95 -10.80 26.13
CA LYS A 320 12.30 -10.48 26.62
C LYS A 320 13.35 -11.39 25.96
N TYR A 321 13.11 -12.70 25.88
CA TYR A 321 14.05 -13.63 25.25
C TYR A 321 14.15 -13.46 23.73
N ARG A 322 13.03 -13.26 23.03
CA ARG A 322 13.01 -13.02 21.58
C ARG A 322 13.69 -11.68 21.24
N PHE A 323 13.44 -10.65 22.03
CA PHE A 323 14.08 -9.34 21.93
C PHE A 323 15.60 -9.43 22.13
N ARG A 324 16.04 -10.13 23.19
CA ARG A 324 17.47 -10.40 23.44
C ARG A 324 18.10 -11.17 22.28
N ARG A 325 17.44 -12.22 21.78
CA ARG A 325 17.93 -13.00 20.64
C ARG A 325 18.12 -12.11 19.42
N LEU A 326 17.15 -11.25 19.12
CA LEU A 326 17.24 -10.32 17.99
C LEU A 326 18.44 -9.39 18.12
N LEU A 327 18.61 -8.73 19.28
CA LEU A 327 19.73 -7.83 19.53
C LEU A 327 21.10 -8.51 19.35
N ILE A 328 21.22 -9.76 19.78
CA ILE A 328 22.47 -10.52 19.62
C ILE A 328 22.63 -10.94 18.16
N SER A 329 21.61 -11.56 17.56
CA SER A 329 21.69 -12.16 16.21
C SER A 329 21.90 -11.16 15.10
N SER A 330 21.46 -9.92 15.28
CA SER A 330 21.55 -8.90 14.25
C SER A 330 22.83 -8.07 14.32
N ASN A 331 23.57 -8.19 15.42
CA ASN A 331 24.92 -7.65 15.59
C ASN A 331 26.00 -8.67 15.23
N THR A 332 25.60 -9.93 14.97
CA THR A 332 26.45 -11.00 14.46
C THR A 332 26.03 -11.32 13.04
N GLU A 333 26.88 -11.15 12.04
CA GLU A 333 26.58 -11.46 10.63
C GLU A 333 26.32 -12.95 10.39
N SER A 334 25.19 -13.49 10.84
CA SER A 334 24.74 -14.85 10.52
C SER A 334 23.39 -15.10 11.17
N MET A 335 22.38 -15.40 10.36
CA MET A 335 21.35 -16.43 10.57
C MET A 335 20.01 -16.04 9.91
N SER A 336 19.82 -16.46 8.66
CA SER A 336 18.61 -17.14 8.15
C SER A 336 18.74 -17.34 6.63
N ARG A 337 18.80 -18.59 6.18
CA ARG A 337 18.90 -18.97 4.75
C ARG A 337 17.57 -19.04 4.01
N GLU A 338 16.43 -18.79 4.66
CA GLU A 338 15.11 -18.83 4.01
C GLU A 338 14.20 -17.75 4.59
N ARG A 339 13.75 -16.79 3.78
CA ARG A 339 12.82 -15.72 4.18
C ARG A 339 11.64 -15.69 3.20
N ASN A 340 10.41 -15.79 3.73
CA ASN A 340 9.15 -15.69 2.98
C ASN A 340 8.61 -14.26 2.86
N VAL A 341 9.40 -13.24 3.24
CA VAL A 341 9.04 -11.82 3.10
C VAL A 341 10.14 -11.14 2.30
N LEU A 342 9.75 -10.43 1.25
CA LEU A 342 10.68 -9.62 0.44
C LEU A 342 11.43 -8.65 1.37
N PRO A 343 12.77 -8.59 1.30
CA PRO A 343 13.53 -7.62 2.08
C PRO A 343 13.07 -6.20 1.74
N ASP A 344 13.06 -5.34 2.76
CA ASP A 344 12.80 -3.91 2.61
C ASP A 344 13.78 -3.35 1.56
N LYS A 345 13.25 -2.89 0.42
CA LYS A 345 14.04 -2.40 -0.71
C LYS A 345 14.68 -1.07 -0.33
N GLY A 346 15.80 -1.14 0.38
CA GLY A 346 16.62 -0.01 0.79
C GLY A 346 17.24 -0.13 2.19
N CYS A 347 16.83 -1.09 3.02
CA CYS A 347 17.35 -1.25 4.38
C CYS A 347 18.05 -2.61 4.54
N SER A 348 19.38 -2.62 4.44
CA SER A 348 20.17 -3.73 4.98
C SER A 348 19.87 -3.86 6.48
N SER A 349 19.96 -5.08 7.01
CA SER A 349 19.68 -5.41 8.41
C SER A 349 20.78 -4.87 9.37
N ASN A 350 21.22 -3.64 9.15
CA ASN A 350 22.41 -3.09 9.76
C ASN A 350 22.02 -2.34 11.04
N PHE A 351 22.52 -2.83 12.16
CA PHE A 351 22.45 -2.15 13.46
C PHE A 351 23.65 -1.20 13.63
N ILE A 352 23.59 -0.26 14.58
CA ILE A 352 24.63 0.78 14.78
C ILE A 352 26.05 0.20 14.79
N THR A 353 26.24 -0.97 15.41
CA THR A 353 27.56 -1.61 15.57
C THR A 353 28.19 -2.09 14.25
N SER A 354 27.40 -2.30 13.20
CA SER A 354 27.94 -2.69 11.87
C SER A 354 28.72 -1.57 11.19
N TYR A 355 28.55 -0.32 11.61
CA TYR A 355 29.25 0.85 11.07
C TYR A 355 30.56 1.18 11.78
N ALA A 356 30.92 0.44 12.84
CA ALA A 356 32.17 0.69 13.57
C ALA A 356 33.42 0.26 12.80
N ASN A 357 33.28 -0.54 11.73
CA ASN A 357 34.39 -1.11 10.96
C ASN A 357 34.12 -1.07 9.44
N SER A 358 34.11 0.11 8.81
CA SER A 358 34.56 0.36 7.41
C SER A 358 33.89 1.60 6.78
N PRO A 359 34.66 2.43 6.03
CA PRO A 359 34.12 3.50 5.22
C PRO A 359 34.03 3.05 3.76
N GLU A 360 32.89 2.56 3.28
CA GLU A 360 32.64 2.52 1.83
C GLU A 360 31.14 2.35 1.50
N VAL A 361 30.66 3.24 0.62
CA VAL A 361 29.27 3.31 0.15
C VAL A 361 29.16 2.45 -1.11
N ILE A 362 28.49 1.31 -1.02
CA ILE A 362 28.20 0.46 -2.18
C ILE A 362 26.72 0.59 -2.55
N VAL A 363 26.47 1.13 -3.75
CA VAL A 363 25.18 1.22 -4.42
C VAL A 363 24.97 -0.06 -5.22
N SER A 364 23.96 -0.86 -4.88
CA SER A 364 23.55 -2.01 -5.69
C SER A 364 22.14 -1.79 -6.27
N GLN A 365 22.05 -1.81 -7.60
CA GLN A 365 20.82 -2.00 -8.37
C GLN A 365 20.31 -3.45 -8.14
N GLU A 366 18.98 -3.66 -8.03
CA GLU A 366 18.24 -4.63 -8.86
C GLU A 366 16.79 -4.97 -8.39
N THR A 367 15.94 -5.02 -9.42
CA THR A 367 14.87 -5.98 -9.78
C THR A 367 13.63 -6.23 -8.89
N LEU A 368 12.46 -6.15 -9.54
CA LEU A 368 11.09 -6.40 -9.05
C LEU A 368 10.73 -7.89 -9.21
N ALA A 369 10.30 -8.53 -8.12
CA ALA A 369 9.65 -9.84 -8.13
C ALA A 369 8.23 -9.70 -7.55
N ASP A 370 7.29 -10.27 -8.30
CA ASP A 370 5.85 -10.26 -8.06
C ASP A 370 5.39 -11.28 -7.01
N PHE A 371 4.28 -10.89 -6.40
CA PHE A 371 3.35 -11.55 -5.48
C PHE A 371 3.09 -13.06 -5.62
N ALA A 372 3.07 -13.72 -4.47
CA ALA A 372 2.07 -14.72 -4.11
C ALA A 372 1.63 -14.46 -2.65
N GLU A 373 0.32 -14.54 -2.36
CA GLU A 373 -0.23 -15.31 -1.23
C GLU A 373 -1.76 -15.16 -1.09
N PRO A 374 -2.44 -16.18 -0.51
CA PRO A 374 -3.90 -16.29 -0.39
C PRO A 374 -4.41 -15.75 0.95
N GLU A 375 -5.71 -15.44 1.07
CA GLU A 375 -6.43 -15.52 2.36
C GLU A 375 -7.97 -15.41 2.24
N ASN A 376 -8.65 -16.14 3.12
CA ASN A 376 -10.11 -16.22 3.37
C ASN A 376 -10.62 -14.89 4.02
N THR A 377 -11.90 -14.46 4.03
CA THR A 377 -13.16 -15.11 4.48
C THR A 377 -14.34 -14.11 4.31
N GLU A 378 -15.53 -14.65 4.04
CA GLU A 378 -16.93 -14.24 4.35
C GLU A 378 -17.56 -12.87 3.97
N HIS A 379 -18.59 -12.95 3.11
CA HIS A 379 -19.52 -11.89 2.67
C HIS A 379 -20.96 -12.11 3.20
N PRO A 380 -21.78 -11.04 3.26
CA PRO A 380 -23.23 -11.13 3.08
C PRO A 380 -23.71 -10.29 1.86
N GLU A 381 -24.61 -10.84 1.05
CA GLU A 381 -25.33 -10.13 -0.03
C GLU A 381 -26.85 -10.35 0.05
N GLN A 382 -27.59 -9.37 -0.48
CA GLN A 382 -29.03 -9.36 -0.74
C GLN A 382 -29.24 -9.32 -2.25
N ASP A 383 -30.16 -10.15 -2.74
CA ASP A 383 -30.55 -10.26 -4.15
C ASP A 383 -31.63 -9.24 -4.51
N HIS A 384 -31.51 -8.62 -5.69
CA HIS A 384 -32.60 -7.95 -6.40
C HIS A 384 -32.58 -8.40 -7.86
N GLU A 385 -33.66 -9.05 -8.30
CA GLU A 385 -33.98 -9.33 -9.70
C GLU A 385 -34.67 -8.10 -10.29
N ASP A 386 -34.18 -7.59 -11.43
CA ASP A 386 -34.89 -6.60 -12.24
C ASP A 386 -34.91 -7.03 -13.71
N ASN A 387 -36.09 -6.95 -14.31
CA ASN A 387 -36.34 -7.16 -15.74
C ASN A 387 -35.76 -5.98 -16.53
N ALA A 388 -34.74 -6.22 -17.37
CA ALA A 388 -34.05 -5.17 -18.12
C ALA A 388 -34.67 -4.90 -19.50
N ASP A 389 -34.74 -3.62 -19.86
CA ASP A 389 -35.15 -3.06 -21.16
C ASP A 389 -34.11 -3.40 -22.27
N PRO A 390 -34.51 -3.81 -23.48
CA PRO A 390 -33.62 -4.20 -24.58
C PRO A 390 -32.56 -3.14 -24.96
N SER A 391 -32.88 -1.84 -24.86
CA SER A 391 -31.92 -0.76 -25.14
C SER A 391 -30.77 -0.72 -24.12
N TYR A 392 -31.07 -1.06 -22.86
CA TYR A 392 -30.07 -1.19 -21.80
C TYR A 392 -29.18 -2.42 -21.98
N VAL A 393 -29.66 -3.47 -22.65
CA VAL A 393 -28.88 -4.69 -22.88
C VAL A 393 -27.79 -4.43 -23.93
N GLU A 394 -28.11 -3.77 -25.04
CA GLU A 394 -27.13 -3.44 -26.08
C GLU A 394 -26.04 -2.47 -25.58
N ASP A 395 -26.43 -1.42 -24.86
CA ASP A 395 -25.48 -0.44 -24.26
C ASP A 395 -24.55 -1.06 -23.22
N ASN A 396 -24.99 -2.12 -22.54
CA ASN A 396 -24.21 -2.84 -21.56
C ASN A 396 -23.23 -3.82 -22.24
N VAL A 397 -23.64 -4.53 -23.30
CA VAL A 397 -22.77 -5.42 -24.07
C VAL A 397 -21.61 -4.64 -24.72
N LEU A 398 -21.89 -3.48 -25.32
CA LEU A 398 -20.86 -2.61 -25.90
C LEU A 398 -19.87 -2.13 -24.82
N CYS A 399 -20.37 -1.74 -23.64
CA CYS A 399 -19.53 -1.32 -22.53
C CYS A 399 -18.60 -2.43 -22.03
N LEU A 400 -19.09 -3.67 -21.98
CA LEU A 400 -18.28 -4.81 -21.58
C LEU A 400 -17.17 -5.09 -22.58
N GLN A 401 -17.45 -4.99 -23.88
CA GLN A 401 -16.42 -5.15 -24.91
C GLN A 401 -15.32 -4.09 -24.78
N GLU A 402 -15.68 -2.82 -24.61
CA GLU A 402 -14.72 -1.72 -24.42
C GLU A 402 -13.80 -1.93 -23.21
N ILE A 403 -14.34 -2.37 -22.06
CA ILE A 403 -13.54 -2.64 -20.85
C ILE A 403 -12.57 -3.82 -21.09
N GLN A 404 -13.03 -4.86 -21.78
CA GLN A 404 -12.20 -6.02 -22.10
C GLN A 404 -11.06 -5.64 -23.06
N GLU A 405 -11.34 -4.80 -24.07
CA GLU A 405 -10.34 -4.23 -24.97
C GLU A 405 -9.31 -3.39 -24.21
N CYS A 406 -9.74 -2.53 -23.28
CA CYS A 406 -8.83 -1.76 -22.42
C CYS A 406 -7.89 -2.64 -21.60
N GLY A 407 -8.41 -3.73 -21.03
CA GLY A 407 -7.60 -4.71 -20.30
C GLY A 407 -6.63 -5.46 -21.19
N LEU A 408 -7.03 -5.77 -22.43
CA LEU A 408 -6.19 -6.46 -23.41
C LEU A 408 -5.09 -5.55 -23.95
N GLU A 409 -5.41 -4.28 -24.20
CA GLU A 409 -4.45 -3.23 -24.56
C GLU A 409 -3.36 -3.14 -23.47
N TYR A 410 -3.75 -3.11 -22.19
CA TYR A 410 -2.81 -3.07 -21.06
C TYR A 410 -1.88 -4.29 -21.03
N ILE A 411 -2.39 -5.49 -21.35
CA ILE A 411 -1.56 -6.71 -21.49
C ILE A 411 -0.61 -6.58 -22.67
N ALA A 412 -1.07 -6.07 -23.81
CA ALA A 412 -0.25 -5.82 -24.99
C ALA A 412 0.90 -4.86 -24.65
N GLY A 413 0.61 -3.76 -23.96
CA GLY A 413 1.62 -2.82 -23.47
C GLY A 413 2.63 -3.47 -22.52
N TYR A 414 2.19 -4.36 -21.62
CA TYR A 414 3.09 -5.14 -20.77
C TYR A 414 4.02 -6.06 -21.56
N VAL A 415 3.49 -6.78 -22.56
CA VAL A 415 4.29 -7.64 -23.43
C VAL A 415 5.31 -6.82 -24.22
N ALA A 416 4.88 -5.70 -24.81
CA ALA A 416 5.76 -4.78 -25.53
C ALA A 416 6.88 -4.25 -24.62
N PHE A 417 6.55 -3.81 -23.40
CA PHE A 417 7.55 -3.37 -22.43
C PHE A 417 8.57 -4.45 -22.11
N LYS A 418 8.13 -5.70 -21.87
CA LYS A 418 9.04 -6.82 -21.56
C LYS A 418 9.91 -7.23 -22.75
N ARG A 419 9.47 -6.96 -23.98
CA ARG A 419 10.15 -7.32 -25.23
C ARG A 419 10.86 -6.14 -25.93
N ARG A 420 10.84 -4.95 -25.32
CA ARG A 420 11.41 -3.70 -25.86
C ARG A 420 12.86 -3.76 -26.34
N GLY A 421 13.66 -4.69 -25.82
CA GLY A 421 15.06 -4.87 -26.23
C GLY A 421 15.25 -5.80 -27.44
N THR A 422 14.20 -6.50 -27.86
CA THR A 422 14.28 -7.53 -28.92
C THR A 422 13.35 -7.25 -30.09
N GLU A 423 12.20 -6.61 -29.86
CA GLU A 423 11.19 -6.34 -30.89
C GLU A 423 10.56 -4.97 -30.66
N VAL A 424 10.22 -4.28 -31.75
CA VAL A 424 9.49 -3.01 -31.71
C VAL A 424 7.99 -3.28 -31.71
N LEU A 425 7.45 -3.60 -30.54
CA LEU A 425 6.03 -3.94 -30.35
C LEU A 425 5.20 -2.79 -29.77
N GLY A 426 5.85 -1.68 -29.42
CA GLY A 426 5.24 -0.54 -28.77
C GLY A 426 6.28 0.50 -28.38
N TYR A 427 5.79 1.63 -27.88
CA TYR A 427 6.60 2.79 -27.52
C TYR A 427 6.30 3.24 -26.09
N PRO A 428 7.29 3.84 -25.39
CA PRO A 428 7.05 4.49 -24.11
C PRO A 428 5.98 5.58 -24.23
N THR A 429 5.04 5.58 -23.30
CA THR A 429 3.98 6.60 -23.22
C THR A 429 4.50 8.01 -23.02
N SER A 430 5.74 8.20 -22.56
CA SER A 430 6.40 9.51 -22.46
C SER A 430 6.71 10.16 -23.82
N GLN A 431 6.83 9.38 -24.89
CA GLN A 431 7.21 9.88 -26.23
C GLN A 431 6.01 10.33 -27.07
N HIS A 432 4.79 9.90 -26.72
CA HIS A 432 3.57 10.20 -27.45
C HIS A 432 2.44 10.60 -26.49
N ALA A 433 2.66 11.68 -25.75
CA ALA A 433 1.61 12.33 -25.00
C ALA A 433 0.63 13.00 -25.99
N GLY A 434 -0.53 12.38 -26.24
CA GLY A 434 -1.67 13.08 -26.85
C GLY A 434 -2.12 12.64 -28.24
N VAL A 435 -1.76 11.45 -28.72
CA VAL A 435 -2.19 11.02 -30.07
C VAL A 435 -3.42 10.10 -30.09
N ASN A 436 -3.95 9.58 -28.97
CA ASN A 436 -5.24 8.88 -29.00
C ASN A 436 -5.88 8.76 -27.60
N SER A 437 -7.21 8.78 -27.52
CA SER A 437 -8.07 8.63 -26.32
C SER A 437 -7.98 7.25 -25.63
N ARG A 438 -6.83 6.58 -25.67
CA ARG A 438 -6.65 5.20 -25.20
C ARG A 438 -6.53 5.11 -23.69
N TRP A 439 -7.06 4.01 -23.14
CA TRP A 439 -7.03 3.69 -21.72
C TRP A 439 -5.61 3.74 -21.12
N ILE A 440 -4.61 3.24 -21.85
CA ILE A 440 -3.22 3.27 -21.41
C ILE A 440 -2.70 4.69 -21.18
N GLN A 441 -3.11 5.65 -22.02
CA GLN A 441 -2.65 7.04 -21.89
C GLN A 441 -3.26 7.71 -20.65
N LEU A 442 -4.50 7.38 -20.31
CA LEU A 442 -5.15 7.85 -19.09
C LEU A 442 -4.53 7.24 -17.83
N LEU A 443 -4.13 5.96 -17.89
CA LEU A 443 -3.52 5.23 -16.79
C LEU A 443 -2.04 5.61 -16.57
N SER A 444 -1.30 5.81 -17.66
CA SER A 444 0.14 6.05 -17.63
C SER A 444 0.50 7.46 -17.18
N GLU A 445 1.71 7.58 -16.66
CA GLU A 445 2.37 8.85 -16.33
C GLU A 445 3.77 8.90 -16.97
N GLY A 446 3.89 8.27 -18.14
CA GLY A 446 5.10 8.22 -18.96
C GLY A 446 5.92 6.93 -18.84
N GLY A 447 5.63 6.07 -17.86
CA GLY A 447 6.39 4.84 -17.60
C GLY A 447 5.83 3.56 -18.25
N LEU A 448 4.58 3.57 -18.74
CA LEU A 448 3.99 2.42 -19.44
C LEU A 448 4.36 2.41 -20.92
N TYR A 449 4.13 1.28 -21.58
CA TYR A 449 4.26 1.14 -23.03
C TYR A 449 2.88 1.10 -23.69
N CYS A 450 2.73 1.85 -24.76
CA CYS A 450 1.59 1.78 -25.67
C CYS A 450 1.97 0.81 -26.81
N PRO A 451 1.18 -0.24 -27.08
CA PRO A 451 1.45 -1.14 -28.20
C PRO A 451 1.32 -0.39 -29.54
N THR A 452 2.03 -0.84 -30.57
CA THR A 452 1.75 -0.40 -31.95
C THR A 452 0.40 -0.95 -32.41
N ASP A 453 -0.23 -0.29 -33.37
CA ASP A 453 -1.54 -0.72 -33.89
C ASP A 453 -1.44 -2.11 -34.54
N ASP A 454 -0.35 -2.37 -35.26
CA ASP A 454 -0.05 -3.68 -35.81
C ASP A 454 0.06 -4.74 -34.71
N PHE A 455 0.81 -4.47 -33.64
CA PHE A 455 0.95 -5.44 -32.55
C PHE A 455 -0.36 -5.65 -31.80
N LEU A 456 -1.16 -4.61 -31.60
CA LEU A 456 -2.48 -4.72 -30.97
C LEU A 456 -3.43 -5.57 -31.83
N ALA A 457 -3.41 -5.42 -33.16
CA ALA A 457 -4.16 -6.28 -34.08
C ALA A 457 -3.76 -7.76 -33.94
N LEU A 458 -2.47 -8.05 -33.77
CA LEU A 458 -1.98 -9.41 -33.52
C LEU A 458 -2.45 -9.94 -32.15
N VAL A 459 -2.49 -9.10 -31.13
CA VAL A 459 -3.02 -9.47 -29.82
C VAL A 459 -4.49 -9.86 -29.92
N TYR A 460 -5.31 -9.17 -30.72
CA TYR A 460 -6.70 -9.59 -30.96
C TYR A 460 -6.82 -10.95 -31.68
N VAL A 461 -5.88 -11.29 -32.56
CA VAL A 461 -5.82 -12.64 -33.17
C VAL A 461 -5.46 -13.68 -32.12
N MET A 462 -4.43 -13.41 -31.30
CA MET A 462 -4.02 -14.32 -30.23
C MET A 462 -5.10 -14.50 -29.17
N GLU A 463 -5.85 -13.46 -28.81
CA GLU A 463 -6.97 -13.55 -27.87
C GLU A 463 -8.07 -14.47 -28.41
N ARG A 464 -8.44 -14.34 -29.69
CA ARG A 464 -9.42 -15.25 -30.33
C ARG A 464 -8.95 -16.70 -30.33
N ILE A 465 -7.67 -16.95 -30.56
CA ILE A 465 -7.07 -18.30 -30.43
C ILE A 465 -7.18 -18.78 -28.97
N PHE A 466 -6.87 -17.93 -28.01
CA PHE A 466 -6.97 -18.27 -26.59
C PHE A 466 -8.40 -18.64 -26.19
N GLU A 467 -9.39 -17.83 -26.57
CA GLU A 467 -10.81 -18.06 -26.26
C GLU A 467 -11.38 -19.31 -26.94
N LYS A 468 -10.97 -19.59 -28.19
CA LYS A 468 -11.35 -20.82 -28.91
C LYS A 468 -10.96 -22.09 -28.14
N HIS A 469 -9.78 -22.09 -27.52
CA HIS A 469 -9.29 -23.23 -26.73
C HIS A 469 -9.74 -23.22 -25.27
N ASN A 470 -10.18 -22.06 -24.77
CA ASN A 470 -10.54 -21.84 -23.38
C ASN A 470 -11.87 -21.06 -23.31
N PRO A 471 -13.01 -21.74 -23.54
CA PRO A 471 -14.32 -21.11 -23.46
C PRO A 471 -14.57 -20.49 -22.07
N THR A 472 -15.49 -19.52 -22.00
CA THR A 472 -15.58 -18.45 -20.98
C THR A 472 -15.57 -18.92 -19.51
N ASP A 473 -16.11 -20.09 -19.21
CA ASP A 473 -16.16 -20.64 -17.84
C ASP A 473 -15.13 -21.76 -17.56
N GLY A 474 -14.19 -21.96 -18.48
CA GLY A 474 -13.21 -23.03 -18.42
C GLY A 474 -11.80 -22.60 -18.78
N ILE A 475 -10.89 -23.53 -18.54
CA ILE A 475 -9.54 -23.52 -19.08
C ILE A 475 -9.22 -24.96 -19.47
N SER A 476 -8.58 -25.15 -20.63
CA SER A 476 -8.14 -26.48 -21.06
C SER A 476 -7.26 -27.10 -19.98
N LYS A 477 -7.48 -28.39 -19.68
CA LYS A 477 -6.67 -29.18 -18.73
C LYS A 477 -5.73 -30.16 -19.43
N SER A 478 -5.63 -30.06 -20.76
CA SER A 478 -4.73 -30.89 -21.57
C SER A 478 -3.27 -30.65 -21.19
N ALA A 479 -2.40 -31.63 -21.42
CA ALA A 479 -0.97 -31.40 -21.34
C ALA A 479 -0.55 -30.41 -22.45
N ASN A 480 0.49 -29.61 -22.21
CA ASN A 480 1.11 -28.72 -23.21
C ASN A 480 0.19 -27.62 -23.79
N ILE A 481 -0.81 -27.12 -23.05
CA ILE A 481 -1.72 -26.03 -23.47
C ILE A 481 -0.98 -24.86 -24.14
N LEU A 482 0.15 -24.43 -23.57
CA LEU A 482 0.93 -23.32 -24.10
C LEU A 482 1.50 -23.63 -25.49
N GLN A 483 1.96 -24.87 -25.72
CA GLN A 483 2.52 -25.28 -27.01
C GLN A 483 1.43 -25.31 -28.09
N THR A 484 0.24 -25.81 -27.75
CA THR A 484 -0.94 -25.82 -28.64
C THR A 484 -1.31 -24.41 -29.11
N LEU A 485 -1.39 -23.45 -28.16
CA LEU A 485 -1.68 -22.05 -28.47
C LEU A 485 -0.60 -21.39 -29.35
N ILE A 486 0.68 -21.73 -29.09
CA ILE A 486 1.80 -21.23 -29.90
C ILE A 486 1.75 -21.80 -31.32
N SER A 487 1.45 -23.09 -31.50
CA SER A 487 1.37 -23.71 -32.83
C SER A 487 0.26 -23.13 -33.70
N GLU A 488 -0.90 -22.79 -33.10
CA GLU A 488 -2.03 -22.18 -33.83
C GLU A 488 -1.83 -20.68 -34.11
N SER A 489 -0.83 -20.04 -33.51
CA SER A 489 -0.49 -18.62 -33.71
C SER A 489 0.78 -18.42 -34.54
N THR A 490 1.24 -19.46 -35.25
CA THR A 490 2.44 -19.45 -36.09
C THR A 490 2.41 -18.42 -37.22
N SER A 491 1.22 -18.05 -37.69
CA SER A 491 1.00 -17.01 -38.70
C SER A 491 1.22 -15.58 -38.20
N SER A 492 1.38 -15.38 -36.88
CA SER A 492 1.66 -14.05 -36.32
C SER A 492 3.12 -13.65 -36.61
N PRO A 493 3.39 -12.43 -37.10
CA PRO A 493 4.72 -11.94 -37.43
C PRO A 493 5.58 -11.62 -36.20
N CYS A 494 5.07 -11.75 -34.98
CA CYS A 494 5.86 -11.58 -33.76
C CYS A 494 6.58 -12.88 -33.35
N SER A 495 7.67 -12.76 -32.59
CA SER A 495 8.49 -13.89 -32.19
C SER A 495 7.74 -14.91 -31.33
N GLU A 496 8.22 -16.16 -31.33
CA GLU A 496 7.68 -17.21 -30.47
C GLU A 496 7.72 -16.83 -28.98
N GLN A 497 8.79 -16.17 -28.52
CA GLN A 497 8.92 -15.73 -27.14
C GLN A 497 7.86 -14.69 -26.77
N THR A 498 7.49 -13.80 -27.69
CA THR A 498 6.42 -12.81 -27.51
C THR A 498 5.07 -13.49 -27.39
N ARG A 499 4.74 -14.41 -28.31
CA ARG A 499 3.51 -15.22 -28.23
C ARG A 499 3.44 -16.01 -26.92
N LYS A 500 4.54 -16.64 -26.54
CA LYS A 500 4.68 -17.40 -25.28
C LYS A 500 4.41 -16.52 -24.05
N LEU A 501 4.95 -15.30 -24.03
CA LEU A 501 4.74 -14.35 -22.94
C LEU A 501 3.27 -13.92 -22.84
N PHE A 502 2.64 -13.62 -23.99
CA PHE A 502 1.23 -13.26 -24.05
C PHE A 502 0.34 -14.40 -23.52
N PHE A 503 0.40 -15.59 -24.12
CA PHE A 503 -0.45 -16.72 -23.74
C PHE A 503 -0.24 -17.15 -22.29
N ARG A 504 1.02 -17.19 -21.82
CA ARG A 504 1.32 -17.49 -20.42
C ARG A 504 0.66 -16.49 -19.48
N THR A 505 0.75 -15.20 -19.78
CA THR A 505 0.10 -14.14 -18.99
C THR A 505 -1.41 -14.34 -18.97
N ARG A 506 -2.00 -14.66 -20.12
CA ARG A 506 -3.43 -14.87 -20.30
C ARG A 506 -3.96 -16.10 -19.54
N ILE A 507 -3.21 -17.20 -19.56
CA ILE A 507 -3.46 -18.39 -18.73
C ILE A 507 -3.51 -18.04 -17.24
N TYR A 508 -2.52 -17.29 -16.73
CA TYR A 508 -2.51 -16.90 -15.32
C TYR A 508 -3.69 -16.02 -14.94
N ILE A 509 -4.11 -15.11 -15.82
CA ILE A 509 -5.28 -14.26 -15.61
C ILE A 509 -6.55 -15.13 -15.55
N ARG A 510 -6.74 -16.06 -16.50
CA ARG A 510 -7.87 -16.99 -16.51
C ARG A 510 -7.93 -17.84 -15.25
N ILE A 511 -6.80 -18.39 -14.81
CA ILE A 511 -6.73 -19.18 -13.57
C ILE A 511 -7.14 -18.33 -12.36
N LYS A 512 -6.65 -17.10 -12.25
CA LYS A 512 -7.02 -16.19 -11.15
C LYS A 512 -8.52 -15.87 -11.18
N TYR A 513 -9.09 -15.64 -12.35
CA TYR A 513 -10.52 -15.39 -12.53
C TYR A 513 -11.37 -16.61 -12.14
N LEU A 514 -11.01 -17.81 -12.60
CA LEU A 514 -11.73 -19.04 -12.24
C LEU A 514 -11.64 -19.32 -10.72
N ASN A 515 -10.47 -19.12 -10.12
CA ASN A 515 -10.29 -19.29 -8.67
C ASN A 515 -11.11 -18.29 -7.84
N SER A 516 -11.28 -17.05 -8.31
CA SER A 516 -12.12 -16.07 -7.62
C SER A 516 -13.60 -16.42 -7.70
N LYS A 517 -14.08 -16.90 -8.86
CA LYS A 517 -15.44 -17.45 -9.02
C LYS A 517 -15.67 -18.64 -8.09
N ILE A 518 -14.73 -19.60 -8.04
CA ILE A 518 -14.82 -20.76 -7.14
C ILE A 518 -14.90 -20.32 -5.67
N LYS A 519 -14.06 -19.37 -5.25
CA LYS A 519 -14.08 -18.84 -3.88
C LYS A 519 -15.42 -18.18 -3.54
N ALA A 520 -15.99 -17.42 -4.47
CA ALA A 520 -17.31 -16.80 -4.30
C ALA A 520 -18.41 -17.87 -4.14
N SER A 521 -18.44 -18.90 -5.01
CA SER A 521 -19.41 -20.00 -4.91
C SER A 521 -19.28 -20.80 -3.62
N GLN A 522 -18.06 -21.12 -3.17
CA GLN A 522 -17.83 -21.82 -1.90
C GLN A 522 -18.32 -21.01 -0.70
N THR A 523 -18.08 -19.70 -0.71
CA THR A 523 -18.55 -18.79 0.35
C THR A 523 -20.08 -18.74 0.43
N GLN A 524 -20.76 -18.72 -0.72
CA GLN A 524 -22.23 -18.76 -0.77
C GLN A 524 -22.81 -20.08 -0.22
N VAL A 525 -22.20 -21.21 -0.56
CA VAL A 525 -22.61 -22.54 -0.05
C VAL A 525 -22.43 -22.61 1.47
N GLN A 526 -21.33 -22.09 2.00
CA GLN A 526 -21.06 -22.07 3.44
C GLN A 526 -22.03 -21.15 4.19
N GLY A 527 -22.33 -19.97 3.64
CA GLY A 527 -23.33 -19.04 4.20
C GLY A 527 -24.74 -19.65 4.25
N LYS A 528 -25.16 -20.36 3.20
CA LYS A 528 -26.45 -21.08 3.17
C LYS A 528 -26.50 -22.23 4.20
N LYS A 529 -25.40 -22.97 4.38
CA LYS A 529 -25.29 -24.00 5.43
C LYS A 529 -25.35 -23.42 6.84
N ASN A 530 -24.68 -22.30 7.09
CA ASN A 530 -24.68 -21.62 8.39
C ASN A 530 -26.08 -21.06 8.74
N LYS A 531 -26.79 -20.45 7.76
CA LYS A 531 -28.19 -20.02 7.96
C LYS A 531 -29.12 -21.20 8.26
N LYS A 532 -28.99 -22.33 7.55
CA LYS A 532 -29.78 -23.55 7.82
C LYS A 532 -29.50 -24.14 9.21
N LYS A 533 -28.25 -24.07 9.71
CA LYS A 533 -27.91 -24.48 11.08
C LYS A 533 -28.51 -23.56 12.13
N MET A 534 -28.50 -22.23 11.92
CA MET A 534 -29.14 -21.29 12.85
C MET A 534 -30.65 -21.46 12.93
N VAL A 535 -31.34 -21.70 11.81
CA VAL A 535 -32.80 -21.95 11.81
C VAL A 535 -33.14 -23.22 12.61
N LYS A 536 -32.31 -24.28 12.54
CA LYS A 536 -32.46 -25.51 13.34
C LYS A 536 -32.13 -25.37 14.83
N ILE A 537 -31.56 -24.26 15.27
CA ILE A 537 -31.28 -23.99 16.70
C ILE A 537 -32.39 -23.11 17.31
N ILE A 538 -33.20 -22.46 16.48
CA ILE A 538 -34.30 -21.56 16.87
C ILE A 538 -35.67 -22.27 16.71
N THR A 539 -35.69 -23.47 16.12
CA THR A 539 -36.83 -24.41 16.11
C THR A 539 -36.47 -25.63 16.94
#